data_AF-A0A960P8F7-F1
#
_entry.id   AF-A0A960P8F7-F1
#
_cell.length_a   1.000
_cell.length_b   1.000
_cell.length_c   1.000
_cell.angle_alpha   90.00
_cell.angle_beta   90.00
_cell.angle_gamma   90.00
#
_symmetry.space_group_name_H-M   'P 1'
#
loop_
_entity.id
_entity.type
_entity.pdbx_description
1 polymer ?
#
loop_
_entity_poly.entity_id
_entity_poly.type
_entity_poly.pdbx_seq_one_letter_code
_entity_poly.pdbx_strand_id
1 'polypeptide(L)'
;MRARRRGAGTWGLPLLALAGVVVVGVAVAFLARVGRLSPQEPARPVVLASGDWSPYVGPDLADGGPVTAIVVDVLRRQGYEPEVSYSSWPVALDRTARSEVLAGFPFIADEQRRDDYLVSDPILEFDYVLFYSTAGGADPPEVNGPDDLGRLRVALIDGYAVWPELDDAVDEFVVYDTSEDAFAALAAGEVDLVPEGRLSGEAVASSGDLALDRTSVAVLDAGGDPLLAATEELHLLAPRTDEGRSFLASFDATLALEQGTELYRRALASIRDGGQVEVELAPVGDRRLVQLWSDADGGRPTLAPQGSRALVLDWPDEFEGTVAPGTTASRARVKVLNGPARGRVLWVDADAIRLVAGSSG
;
A
#
# COMPACT_ATOMS: atom_id res chain seq x y z
N MET A 1 -80.04 41.56 -54.31
CA MET A 1 -78.56 41.51 -54.41
C MET A 1 -78.02 40.76 -53.20
N ARG A 2 -77.16 39.75 -53.45
CA ARG A 2 -76.53 38.88 -52.45
C ARG A 2 -75.44 39.63 -51.68
N ALA A 3 -75.33 39.38 -50.37
CA ALA A 3 -74.08 39.56 -49.63
C ALA A 3 -73.86 38.35 -48.71
N ARG A 4 -72.85 37.54 -49.04
CA ARG A 4 -72.36 36.38 -48.29
C ARG A 4 -71.68 36.84 -47.00
N ARG A 5 -72.03 36.27 -45.84
CA ARG A 5 -71.15 36.20 -44.66
C ARG A 5 -70.53 34.80 -44.58
N ARG A 6 -69.20 34.75 -44.51
CA ARG A 6 -68.38 33.55 -44.29
C ARG A 6 -68.40 33.22 -42.79
N GLY A 7 -68.71 31.97 -42.43
CA GLY A 7 -68.53 31.44 -41.07
C GLY A 7 -67.09 30.99 -40.86
N ALA A 8 -66.48 31.43 -39.76
CA ALA A 8 -65.14 31.08 -39.32
C ALA A 8 -65.13 29.66 -38.71
N GLY A 9 -64.12 28.87 -39.04
CA GLY A 9 -63.93 27.50 -38.55
C GLY A 9 -63.37 27.46 -37.13
N THR A 10 -64.07 26.73 -36.26
CA THR A 10 -63.65 26.33 -34.91
C THR A 10 -63.07 24.91 -34.96
N TRP A 11 -61.79 24.76 -35.33
CA TRP A 11 -61.11 23.44 -35.34
C TRP A 11 -59.75 23.46 -34.63
N GLY A 12 -59.45 24.49 -33.82
CA GLY A 12 -58.14 24.65 -33.16
C GLY A 12 -58.05 24.26 -31.69
N LEU A 13 -59.18 24.06 -30.99
CA LEU A 13 -59.20 23.93 -29.53
C LEU A 13 -58.93 22.52 -28.95
N PRO A 14 -59.28 21.37 -29.61
CA PRO A 14 -59.07 20.07 -28.97
C PRO A 14 -57.63 19.54 -29.06
N LEU A 15 -56.82 20.03 -30.01
CA LEU A 15 -55.43 19.56 -30.21
C LEU A 15 -54.43 20.16 -29.20
N LEU A 16 -54.66 21.38 -28.73
CA LEU A 16 -53.78 22.04 -27.74
C LEU A 16 -53.94 21.45 -26.33
N ALA A 17 -55.15 21.02 -25.97
CA ALA A 17 -55.43 20.39 -24.68
C ALA A 17 -54.76 19.00 -24.56
N LEU A 18 -54.72 18.23 -25.65
CA LEU A 18 -54.10 16.90 -25.67
C LEU A 18 -52.55 16.98 -25.58
N ALA A 19 -51.95 17.97 -26.25
CA ALA A 19 -50.50 18.21 -26.18
C ALA A 19 -50.02 18.62 -24.78
N GLY A 20 -50.82 19.43 -24.05
CA GLY A 20 -50.51 19.84 -22.69
C GLY A 20 -50.49 18.66 -21.70
N VAL A 21 -51.41 17.70 -21.82
CA VAL A 21 -51.47 16.52 -20.96
C VAL A 21 -50.28 15.59 -21.18
N VAL A 22 -49.82 15.44 -22.43
CA VAL A 22 -48.63 14.62 -22.75
C VAL A 22 -47.35 15.28 -22.24
N VAL A 23 -47.20 16.59 -22.39
CA VAL A 23 -46.02 17.31 -21.87
C VAL A 23 -45.96 17.26 -20.34
N VAL A 24 -47.10 17.40 -19.65
CA VAL A 24 -47.16 17.27 -18.19
C VAL A 24 -46.87 15.83 -17.77
N GLY A 25 -47.42 14.83 -18.47
CA GLY A 25 -47.15 13.42 -18.18
C GLY A 25 -45.67 13.03 -18.36
N VAL A 26 -45.03 13.54 -19.41
CA VAL A 26 -43.59 13.35 -19.66
C VAL A 26 -42.74 14.10 -18.63
N ALA A 27 -43.12 15.33 -18.25
CA ALA A 27 -42.42 16.08 -17.22
C ALA A 27 -42.52 15.41 -15.83
N VAL A 28 -43.69 14.87 -15.48
CA VAL A 28 -43.88 14.11 -14.23
C VAL A 28 -43.10 12.80 -14.25
N ALA A 29 -43.07 12.09 -15.38
CA ALA A 29 -42.25 10.88 -15.52
C ALA A 29 -40.73 11.18 -15.51
N PHE A 30 -40.31 12.34 -16.04
CA PHE A 30 -38.93 12.80 -16.00
C PHE A 30 -38.53 13.21 -14.57
N LEU A 31 -39.38 13.94 -13.85
CA LEU A 31 -39.16 14.29 -12.45
C LEU A 31 -39.16 13.08 -11.51
N ALA A 32 -39.99 12.06 -11.79
CA ALA A 32 -39.98 10.79 -11.06
C ALA A 32 -38.71 9.95 -11.33
N ARG A 33 -38.02 10.16 -12.46
CA ARG A 33 -36.70 9.57 -12.75
C ARG A 33 -35.54 10.34 -12.14
N VAL A 34 -35.63 11.67 -12.10
CA VAL A 34 -34.59 12.56 -11.53
C VAL A 34 -34.62 12.56 -9.99
N GLY A 35 -35.78 12.28 -9.38
CA GLY A 35 -35.98 12.31 -7.93
C GLY A 35 -35.49 11.09 -7.14
N ARG A 36 -34.83 10.11 -7.76
CA ARG A 36 -34.08 9.07 -7.03
C ARG A 36 -32.63 9.51 -6.84
N LEU A 37 -32.45 10.66 -6.21
CA LEU A 37 -31.24 10.85 -5.41
C LEU A 37 -31.41 9.88 -4.24
N SER A 38 -30.85 8.67 -4.36
CA SER A 38 -30.70 7.80 -3.20
C SER A 38 -30.06 8.67 -2.12
N PRO A 39 -30.67 8.79 -0.91
CA PRO A 39 -29.97 9.40 0.20
C PRO A 39 -28.61 8.71 0.27
N GLN A 40 -27.52 9.45 0.09
CA GLN A 40 -26.23 8.92 0.47
C GLN A 40 -26.36 8.74 1.98
N GLU A 41 -26.43 7.48 2.42
CA GLU A 41 -26.36 7.20 3.85
C GLU A 41 -25.09 7.88 4.36
N PRO A 42 -25.17 8.58 5.51
CA PRO A 42 -23.99 9.22 6.07
C PRO A 42 -22.90 8.17 6.23
N ALA A 43 -21.70 8.50 5.75
CA ALA A 43 -20.56 7.59 5.81
C ALA A 43 -20.33 7.17 7.27
N ARG A 44 -20.12 5.87 7.47
CA ARG A 44 -19.98 5.28 8.81
C ARG A 44 -18.51 5.37 9.23
N PRO A 45 -18.14 6.22 10.21
CA PRO A 45 -16.75 6.34 10.65
C PRO A 45 -16.33 5.04 11.33
N VAL A 46 -15.18 4.50 10.91
CA VAL A 46 -14.63 3.26 11.45
C VAL A 46 -13.11 3.37 11.55
N VAL A 47 -12.54 2.68 12.53
CA VAL A 47 -11.08 2.63 12.71
C VAL A 47 -10.59 1.24 12.32
N LEU A 48 -9.48 1.20 11.59
CA LEU A 48 -8.70 0.00 11.32
C LEU A 48 -7.39 0.05 12.10
N ALA A 49 -6.87 -1.12 12.48
CA ALA A 49 -5.54 -1.25 13.06
C ALA A 49 -4.55 -1.83 12.03
N SER A 50 -3.33 -1.30 11.99
CA SER A 50 -2.27 -1.77 11.12
C SER A 50 -0.90 -1.57 11.76
N GLY A 51 0.15 -2.06 11.12
CA GLY A 51 1.54 -1.87 11.50
C GLY A 51 2.35 -1.19 10.41
N ASP A 52 3.66 -1.09 10.63
CA ASP A 52 4.60 -0.55 9.66
C ASP A 52 5.36 -1.70 9.00
N TRP A 53 5.22 -1.79 7.67
CA TRP A 53 5.86 -2.80 6.84
C TRP A 53 5.96 -2.31 5.40
N SER A 54 6.91 -1.41 5.18
CA SER A 54 7.25 -0.91 3.85
C SER A 54 7.70 -2.06 2.93
N PRO A 55 7.31 -2.07 1.64
CA PRO A 55 6.55 -1.04 0.93
C PRO A 55 5.02 -1.24 0.96
N TYR A 56 4.49 -2.15 1.77
CA TYR A 56 3.08 -2.58 1.72
C TYR A 56 2.15 -1.66 2.51
N VAL A 57 2.49 -1.40 3.78
CA VAL A 57 1.74 -0.53 4.69
C VAL A 57 2.70 0.27 5.57
N GLY A 58 2.27 1.44 6.02
CA GLY A 58 3.01 2.19 7.03
C GLY A 58 2.60 3.66 7.12
N PRO A 59 2.78 4.30 8.29
CA PRO A 59 2.38 5.69 8.51
C PRO A 59 3.17 6.70 7.65
N ASP A 60 4.36 6.33 7.20
CA ASP A 60 5.24 7.22 6.43
C ASP A 60 5.05 7.14 4.90
N LEU A 61 4.31 6.13 4.42
CA LEU A 61 4.00 5.91 3.01
C LEU A 61 2.85 6.80 2.53
N ALA A 62 2.86 7.20 1.25
CA ALA A 62 1.71 7.88 0.65
C ALA A 62 0.43 7.05 0.81
N ASP A 63 -0.63 7.72 1.28
CA ASP A 63 -1.93 7.12 1.60
C ASP A 63 -1.84 5.88 2.51
N GLY A 64 -0.76 5.73 3.29
CA GLY A 64 -0.54 4.60 4.17
C GLY A 64 0.00 3.34 3.49
N GLY A 65 0.36 3.42 2.21
CA GLY A 65 0.90 2.33 1.39
C GLY A 65 -0.13 1.66 0.48
N PRO A 66 0.32 0.85 -0.50
CA PRO A 66 -0.53 0.27 -1.54
C PRO A 66 -1.61 -0.67 -0.98
N VAL A 67 -1.30 -1.43 0.08
CA VAL A 67 -2.28 -2.34 0.71
C VAL A 67 -3.33 -1.55 1.48
N THR A 68 -2.91 -0.47 2.18
CA THR A 68 -3.84 0.47 2.82
C THR A 68 -4.78 1.09 1.80
N ALA A 69 -4.26 1.54 0.66
CA ALA A 69 -5.09 2.12 -0.40
C ALA A 69 -6.17 1.16 -0.91
N ILE A 70 -5.84 -0.13 -1.09
CA ILE A 70 -6.81 -1.17 -1.48
C ILE A 70 -7.89 -1.33 -0.40
N VAL A 71 -7.50 -1.55 0.85
CA VAL A 71 -8.44 -1.79 1.96
C VAL A 71 -9.36 -0.58 2.19
N VAL A 72 -8.79 0.63 2.18
CA VAL A 72 -9.54 1.88 2.33
C VAL A 72 -10.55 2.08 1.20
N ASP A 73 -10.18 1.81 -0.06
CA ASP A 73 -11.10 1.95 -1.19
C ASP A 73 -12.25 0.94 -1.11
N VAL A 74 -11.95 -0.31 -0.75
CA VAL A 74 -12.96 -1.35 -0.51
C VAL A 74 -13.96 -0.88 0.55
N LEU A 75 -13.50 -0.35 1.68
CA LEU A 75 -14.39 0.12 2.75
C LEU A 75 -15.19 1.37 2.34
N ARG A 76 -14.60 2.31 1.61
CA ARG A 76 -15.29 3.50 1.10
C ARG A 76 -16.44 3.12 0.17
N ARG A 77 -16.26 2.09 -0.67
CA ARG A 77 -17.33 1.56 -1.55
C ARG A 77 -18.50 0.94 -0.78
N GLN A 78 -18.26 0.54 0.46
CA GLN A 78 -19.30 0.05 1.39
C GLN A 78 -19.93 1.17 2.22
N GLY A 79 -19.60 2.44 1.96
CA GLY A 79 -20.12 3.58 2.70
C GLY A 79 -19.50 3.76 4.08
N TYR A 80 -18.30 3.24 4.30
CA TYR A 80 -17.50 3.57 5.49
C TYR A 80 -16.60 4.79 5.23
N GLU A 81 -16.23 5.48 6.31
CA GLU A 81 -15.18 6.49 6.34
C GLU A 81 -14.04 5.92 7.20
N PRO A 82 -13.12 5.13 6.63
CA PRO A 82 -12.09 4.45 7.40
C PRO A 82 -10.94 5.37 7.78
N GLU A 83 -10.50 5.28 9.04
CA GLU A 83 -9.23 5.81 9.53
C GLU A 83 -8.31 4.66 9.92
N VAL A 84 -7.03 4.73 9.53
CA VAL A 84 -6.04 3.70 9.88
C VAL A 84 -5.20 4.19 11.05
N SER A 85 -5.14 3.36 12.09
CA SER A 85 -4.28 3.58 13.26
C SER A 85 -3.11 2.61 13.23
N TYR A 86 -1.90 3.14 13.13
CA TYR A 86 -0.66 2.37 13.10
C TYR A 86 -0.10 2.17 14.51
N SER A 87 0.27 0.94 14.85
CA SER A 87 0.90 0.53 16.11
C SER A 87 1.79 -0.69 15.88
N SER A 88 2.40 -1.27 16.94
CA SER A 88 3.02 -2.59 16.79
C SER A 88 1.98 -3.66 16.42
N TRP A 89 2.43 -4.71 15.73
CA TRP A 89 1.57 -5.81 15.28
C TRP A 89 0.79 -6.47 16.43
N PRO A 90 1.38 -6.76 17.61
CA PRO A 90 0.63 -7.29 18.73
C PRO A 90 -0.47 -6.36 19.23
N VAL A 91 -0.21 -5.04 19.26
CA VAL A 91 -1.21 -4.04 19.67
C VAL A 91 -2.35 -3.97 18.65
N ALA A 92 -2.04 -4.06 17.36
CA ALA A 92 -3.06 -4.07 16.31
C ALA A 92 -3.95 -5.32 16.38
N LEU A 93 -3.36 -6.50 16.61
CA LEU A 93 -4.08 -7.76 16.83
C LEU A 93 -4.97 -7.68 18.08
N ASP A 94 -4.41 -7.26 19.21
CA ASP A 94 -5.11 -7.17 20.49
C ASP A 94 -6.32 -6.23 20.44
N ARG A 95 -6.17 -5.06 19.82
CA ARG A 95 -7.28 -4.10 19.60
C ARG A 95 -8.36 -4.69 18.70
N THR A 96 -7.97 -5.48 17.70
CA THR A 96 -8.91 -6.19 16.81
C THR A 96 -9.65 -7.27 17.58
N ALA A 97 -8.96 -8.11 18.35
CA ALA A 97 -9.58 -9.17 19.17
C ALA A 97 -10.60 -8.61 20.16
N ARG A 98 -10.31 -7.45 20.76
CA ARG A 98 -11.18 -6.76 21.72
C ARG A 98 -12.34 -5.98 21.09
N SER A 99 -12.49 -6.01 19.76
CA SER A 99 -13.47 -5.20 19.03
C SER A 99 -13.35 -3.69 19.29
N GLU A 100 -12.14 -3.19 19.61
CA GLU A 100 -11.88 -1.76 19.77
C GLU A 100 -11.75 -1.03 18.43
N VAL A 101 -11.42 -1.79 17.38
CA VAL A 101 -11.39 -1.39 15.98
C VAL A 101 -12.27 -2.32 15.16
N LEU A 102 -12.64 -1.90 13.94
CA LEU A 102 -13.45 -2.72 13.05
C LEU A 102 -12.70 -3.97 12.59
N ALA A 103 -11.42 -3.82 12.24
CA ALA A 103 -10.56 -4.88 11.73
C ALA A 103 -9.08 -4.48 11.80
N GLY A 104 -8.22 -5.49 11.69
CA GLY A 104 -6.77 -5.35 11.56
C GLY A 104 -6.28 -5.83 10.18
N PHE A 105 -5.25 -5.19 9.62
CA PHE A 105 -4.64 -5.63 8.35
C PHE A 105 -3.20 -5.07 8.16
N PRO A 106 -2.42 -5.61 7.21
CA PRO A 106 -2.53 -6.95 6.67
C PRO A 106 -1.88 -7.97 7.61
N PHE A 107 -2.38 -9.19 7.63
CA PHE A 107 -1.81 -10.29 8.42
C PHE A 107 -1.78 -11.59 7.61
N ILE A 108 -0.72 -12.38 7.77
CA ILE A 108 -0.74 -13.81 7.44
C ILE A 108 -1.77 -14.48 8.35
N ALA A 109 -2.60 -15.35 7.80
CA ALA A 109 -3.62 -16.08 8.56
C ALA A 109 -3.10 -17.48 8.95
N ASP A 110 -2.19 -17.55 9.92
CA ASP A 110 -1.75 -18.81 10.52
C ASP A 110 -2.90 -19.57 11.23
N GLU A 111 -2.65 -20.80 11.68
CA GLU A 111 -3.68 -21.63 12.34
C GLU A 111 -4.26 -20.93 13.58
N GLN A 112 -3.40 -20.32 14.41
CA GLN A 112 -3.82 -19.62 15.62
C GLN A 112 -4.75 -18.42 15.30
N ARG A 113 -4.40 -17.60 14.31
CA ARG A 113 -5.20 -16.45 13.88
C ARG A 113 -6.51 -16.90 13.23
N ARG A 114 -6.51 -18.01 12.50
CA ARG A 114 -7.75 -18.59 11.98
C ARG A 114 -8.68 -19.04 13.11
N ASP A 115 -8.16 -19.46 14.24
CA ASP A 115 -8.95 -19.79 15.43
C ASP A 115 -9.47 -18.56 16.19
N ASP A 116 -8.64 -17.52 16.30
CA ASP A 116 -8.93 -16.31 17.08
C ASP A 116 -9.77 -15.27 16.32
N TYR A 117 -9.66 -15.21 14.98
CA TYR A 117 -10.26 -14.17 14.14
C TYR A 117 -11.15 -14.74 13.03
N LEU A 118 -11.91 -13.85 12.39
CA LEU A 118 -12.46 -14.09 11.06
C LEU A 118 -11.46 -13.55 10.03
N VAL A 119 -11.23 -14.30 8.96
CA VAL A 119 -10.20 -14.01 7.95
C VAL A 119 -10.87 -13.72 6.61
N SER A 120 -10.52 -12.61 5.97
CA SER A 120 -11.01 -12.24 4.64
C SER A 120 -10.46 -13.16 3.54
N ASP A 121 -11.01 -13.06 2.34
CA ASP A 121 -10.31 -13.46 1.12
C ASP A 121 -8.95 -12.71 1.03
N PRO A 122 -7.93 -13.30 0.36
CA PRO A 122 -6.59 -12.71 0.30
C PRO A 122 -6.61 -11.36 -0.44
N ILE A 123 -6.01 -10.36 0.19
CA ILE A 123 -5.81 -9.04 -0.39
C ILE A 123 -4.72 -9.10 -1.46
N LEU A 124 -3.61 -9.79 -1.16
CA LEU A 124 -2.51 -10.07 -2.07
C LEU A 124 -1.65 -11.23 -1.57
N GLU A 125 -0.80 -11.75 -2.45
CA GLU A 125 0.26 -12.71 -2.15
C GLU A 125 1.64 -12.02 -2.14
N PHE A 126 2.55 -12.50 -1.30
CA PHE A 126 3.94 -12.04 -1.29
C PHE A 126 4.93 -13.20 -1.10
N ASP A 127 6.17 -12.98 -1.57
CA ASP A 127 7.27 -13.93 -1.37
C ASP A 127 7.88 -13.73 0.01
N TYR A 128 7.86 -14.77 0.83
CA TYR A 128 8.49 -14.80 2.14
C TYR A 128 9.78 -15.61 2.05
N VAL A 129 10.91 -15.01 2.43
CA VAL A 129 12.25 -15.58 2.19
C VAL A 129 13.16 -15.41 3.39
N LEU A 130 14.26 -16.17 3.41
CA LEU A 130 15.31 -16.06 4.43
C LEU A 130 16.43 -15.14 3.96
N PHE A 131 16.71 -14.09 4.73
CA PHE A 131 17.88 -13.22 4.55
C PHE A 131 19.05 -13.70 5.41
N TYR A 132 20.27 -13.64 4.87
CA TYR A 132 21.51 -13.92 5.59
C TYR A 132 22.52 -12.77 5.40
N SER A 133 23.48 -12.63 6.30
CA SER A 133 24.53 -11.62 6.15
C SER A 133 25.66 -12.07 5.21
N THR A 134 26.02 -11.22 4.25
CA THR A 134 27.22 -11.34 3.40
C THR A 134 28.38 -10.48 3.92
N ALA A 135 28.25 -9.91 5.13
CA ALA A 135 29.28 -9.07 5.75
C ALA A 135 30.62 -9.82 5.80
N GLY A 136 31.71 -9.14 5.40
CA GLY A 136 33.03 -9.74 5.37
C GLY A 136 33.23 -10.83 4.31
N GLY A 137 32.29 -11.00 3.36
CA GLY A 137 32.34 -12.03 2.33
C GLY A 137 31.93 -13.41 2.84
N ALA A 138 31.02 -13.47 3.81
CA ALA A 138 30.48 -14.72 4.32
C ALA A 138 29.69 -15.47 3.22
N ASP A 139 29.93 -16.78 3.15
CA ASP A 139 29.14 -17.70 2.34
C ASP A 139 27.75 -17.92 2.96
N PRO A 140 26.73 -18.25 2.16
CA PRO A 140 25.40 -18.58 2.68
C PRO A 140 25.45 -19.79 3.63
N PRO A 141 24.61 -19.82 4.69
CA PRO A 141 24.44 -21.02 5.51
C PRO A 141 24.05 -22.22 4.65
N GLU A 142 24.72 -23.36 4.86
CA GLU A 142 24.33 -24.62 4.22
C GLU A 142 23.13 -25.23 4.95
N VAL A 143 21.98 -25.26 4.29
CA VAL A 143 20.75 -25.87 4.80
C VAL A 143 20.34 -27.01 3.87
N ASN A 144 20.46 -28.25 4.33
CA ASN A 144 20.06 -29.44 3.56
C ASN A 144 18.81 -30.12 4.14
N GLY A 145 18.28 -29.61 5.25
CA GLY A 145 17.08 -30.10 5.90
C GLY A 145 16.78 -29.38 7.22
N PRO A 146 15.69 -29.77 7.90
CA PRO A 146 15.21 -29.08 9.11
C PRO A 146 16.24 -29.03 10.24
N ASP A 147 17.02 -30.11 10.43
CA ASP A 147 18.05 -30.18 11.48
C ASP A 147 19.15 -29.11 11.34
N ASP A 148 19.38 -28.59 10.13
CA ASP A 148 20.36 -27.53 9.91
C ASP A 148 19.76 -26.17 10.29
N LEU A 149 18.48 -25.91 9.97
CA LEU A 149 17.75 -24.71 10.41
C LEU A 149 17.65 -24.64 11.94
N GLY A 150 17.34 -25.75 12.61
CA GLY A 150 17.25 -25.80 14.08
C GLY A 150 18.58 -25.53 14.80
N ARG A 151 19.71 -25.47 14.09
CA ARG A 151 21.03 -25.07 14.65
C ARG A 151 21.38 -23.61 14.39
N LEU A 152 20.63 -22.92 13.54
CA LEU A 152 20.84 -21.51 13.22
C LEU A 152 20.05 -20.63 14.17
N ARG A 153 20.57 -19.44 14.45
CA ARG A 153 19.83 -18.41 15.18
C ARG A 153 18.94 -17.68 14.19
N VAL A 154 17.66 -18.01 14.20
CA VAL A 154 16.68 -17.41 13.30
C VAL A 154 15.93 -16.31 14.05
N ALA A 155 15.90 -15.10 13.49
CA ALA A 155 15.14 -14.00 14.04
C ALA A 155 13.64 -14.19 13.82
N LEU A 156 12.83 -13.54 14.66
CA LEU A 156 11.39 -13.35 14.44
C LEU A 156 11.02 -11.92 14.82
N ILE A 157 10.23 -11.25 13.98
CA ILE A 157 9.70 -9.93 14.30
C ILE A 157 8.44 -10.13 15.17
N ASP A 158 8.32 -9.38 16.26
CA ASP A 158 7.19 -9.54 17.20
C ASP A 158 5.84 -9.29 16.51
N GLY A 159 4.95 -10.25 16.63
CA GLY A 159 3.65 -10.28 15.94
C GLY A 159 3.68 -10.77 14.48
N TYR A 160 4.82 -11.22 13.95
CA TYR A 160 4.85 -11.97 12.68
C TYR A 160 4.45 -13.43 12.88
N ALA A 161 3.93 -14.01 11.81
CA ALA A 161 3.82 -15.44 11.66
C ALA A 161 4.84 -15.87 10.59
N VAL A 162 5.43 -17.04 10.73
CA VAL A 162 6.26 -17.67 9.69
C VAL A 162 5.48 -18.80 9.03
N TRP A 163 5.97 -19.30 7.89
CA TRP A 163 5.33 -20.43 7.22
C TRP A 163 5.61 -21.74 7.97
N PRO A 164 4.70 -22.75 7.88
CA PRO A 164 4.75 -23.93 8.74
C PRO A 164 6.06 -24.71 8.68
N GLU A 165 6.66 -24.84 7.49
CA GLU A 165 7.91 -25.59 7.31
C GLU A 165 9.10 -24.94 8.04
N LEU A 166 9.14 -23.61 8.16
CA LEU A 166 10.16 -22.92 8.95
C LEU A 166 9.84 -23.00 10.45
N ASP A 167 8.57 -22.81 10.82
CA ASP A 167 8.11 -22.88 12.21
C ASP A 167 8.43 -24.24 12.83
N ASP A 168 8.14 -25.33 12.11
CA ASP A 168 8.41 -26.70 12.54
C ASP A 168 9.91 -27.03 12.61
N ALA A 169 10.75 -26.30 11.86
CA ALA A 169 12.19 -26.56 11.77
C ALA A 169 13.03 -25.77 12.79
N VAL A 170 12.50 -24.68 13.34
CA VAL A 170 13.21 -23.79 14.26
C VAL A 170 12.66 -23.96 15.67
N ASP A 171 13.46 -24.54 16.57
CA ASP A 171 13.05 -24.80 17.96
C ASP A 171 12.76 -23.51 18.77
N GLU A 172 13.56 -22.46 18.55
CA GLU A 172 13.45 -21.19 19.27
C GLU A 172 13.90 -20.01 18.39
N PHE A 173 12.99 -19.05 18.20
CA PHE A 173 13.30 -17.81 17.50
C PHE A 173 13.87 -16.74 18.42
N VAL A 174 14.79 -15.93 17.90
CA VAL A 174 15.27 -14.71 18.56
C VAL A 174 14.35 -13.55 18.21
N VAL A 175 13.53 -13.11 19.16
CA VAL A 175 12.49 -12.10 18.90
C VAL A 175 13.04 -10.67 18.92
N TYR A 176 12.66 -9.88 17.92
CA TYR A 176 12.96 -8.45 17.79
C TYR A 176 11.68 -7.64 17.61
N ASP A 177 11.66 -6.39 18.10
CA ASP A 177 10.48 -5.52 18.04
C ASP A 177 10.20 -5.03 16.60
N THR A 178 11.24 -4.89 15.77
CA THR A 178 11.15 -4.32 14.42
C THR A 178 12.02 -5.08 13.42
N SER A 179 11.68 -4.99 12.13
CA SER A 179 12.51 -5.53 11.05
C SER A 179 13.88 -4.84 11.02
N GLU A 180 13.97 -3.55 11.30
CA GLU A 180 15.24 -2.82 11.38
C GLU A 180 16.17 -3.40 12.46
N ASP A 181 15.65 -3.72 13.64
CA ASP A 181 16.44 -4.32 14.72
C ASP A 181 16.90 -5.74 14.36
N ALA A 182 16.03 -6.54 13.72
CA ALA A 182 16.37 -7.89 13.26
C ALA A 182 17.47 -7.85 12.17
N PHE A 183 17.38 -6.93 11.21
CA PHE A 183 18.41 -6.77 10.16
C PHE A 183 19.71 -6.17 10.71
N ALA A 184 19.64 -5.31 11.72
CA ALA A 184 20.84 -4.83 12.42
C ALA A 184 21.56 -5.97 13.15
N ALA A 185 20.81 -6.84 13.84
CA ALA A 185 21.34 -8.04 14.47
C ALA A 185 21.93 -9.03 13.47
N LEU A 186 21.28 -9.22 12.32
CA LEU A 186 21.77 -10.09 11.24
C LEU A 186 23.15 -9.65 10.78
N ALA A 187 23.31 -8.36 10.51
CA ALA A 187 24.59 -7.84 10.05
C ALA A 187 25.67 -7.76 11.13
N ALA A 188 25.27 -7.67 12.41
CA ALA A 188 26.18 -7.81 13.54
C ALA A 188 26.60 -9.29 13.76
N GLY A 189 25.97 -10.24 13.07
CA GLY A 189 26.17 -11.67 13.25
C GLY A 189 25.57 -12.18 14.57
N GLU A 190 24.60 -11.47 15.14
CA GLU A 190 23.85 -11.88 16.34
C GLU A 190 22.78 -12.94 16.03
N VAL A 191 22.25 -12.90 14.80
CA VAL A 191 21.42 -13.94 14.19
C VAL A 191 22.03 -14.35 12.86
N ASP A 192 21.70 -15.56 12.42
CA ASP A 192 22.20 -16.15 11.18
C ASP A 192 21.21 -15.93 10.03
N LEU A 193 19.91 -15.89 10.34
CA LEU A 193 18.83 -15.74 9.37
C LEU A 193 17.74 -14.80 9.87
N VAL A 194 17.14 -14.04 8.96
CA VAL A 194 15.92 -13.26 9.19
C VAL A 194 14.87 -13.66 8.14
N PRO A 195 13.76 -14.29 8.53
CA PRO A 195 12.62 -14.44 7.64
C PRO A 195 11.96 -13.07 7.44
N GLU A 196 11.91 -12.58 6.20
CA GLU A 196 11.19 -11.35 5.84
C GLU A 196 10.57 -11.45 4.44
N GLY A 197 9.48 -10.71 4.18
CA GLY A 197 8.95 -10.57 2.82
C GLY A 197 10.02 -9.98 1.91
N ARG A 198 10.29 -10.61 0.76
CA ARG A 198 11.41 -10.26 -0.14
C ARG A 198 11.56 -8.76 -0.35
N LEU A 199 10.49 -8.10 -0.80
CA LEU A 199 10.51 -6.66 -1.10
C LEU A 199 10.67 -5.79 0.15
N SER A 200 10.16 -6.24 1.31
CA SER A 200 10.33 -5.51 2.56
C SER A 200 11.76 -5.63 3.09
N GLY A 201 12.32 -6.84 3.12
CA GLY A 201 13.69 -7.07 3.55
C GLY A 201 14.71 -6.37 2.65
N GLU A 202 14.47 -6.34 1.33
CA GLU A 202 15.26 -5.55 0.38
C GLU A 202 15.17 -4.03 0.66
N ALA A 203 13.99 -3.52 1.03
CA ALA A 203 13.80 -2.12 1.41
C ALA A 203 14.54 -1.79 2.72
N VAL A 204 14.45 -2.65 3.74
CA VAL A 204 15.16 -2.50 5.02
C VAL A 204 16.68 -2.52 4.79
N ALA A 205 17.18 -3.50 4.04
CA ALA A 205 18.61 -3.63 3.70
C ALA A 205 19.15 -2.45 2.87
N SER A 206 18.28 -1.81 2.07
CA SER A 206 18.62 -0.63 1.27
C SER A 206 18.48 0.70 2.04
N SER A 207 17.88 0.67 3.24
CA SER A 207 17.64 1.86 4.05
C SER A 207 18.96 2.45 4.57
N GLY A 208 19.12 3.77 4.44
CA GLY A 208 20.37 4.46 4.82
C GLY A 208 20.58 4.66 6.32
N ASP A 209 19.64 4.20 7.16
CA ASP A 209 19.65 4.37 8.63
C ASP A 209 20.37 3.23 9.33
N LEU A 210 20.36 2.05 8.72
CA LEU A 210 21.21 0.95 9.11
C LEU A 210 22.65 1.32 8.73
N ALA A 211 23.60 1.21 9.68
CA ALA A 211 25.03 1.37 9.42
C ALA A 211 25.60 0.17 8.63
N LEU A 212 24.78 -0.36 7.73
CA LEU A 212 25.08 -1.49 6.86
C LEU A 212 25.68 -0.94 5.59
N ASP A 213 26.84 -1.46 5.23
CA ASP A 213 27.23 -1.42 3.84
C ASP A 213 26.16 -2.22 3.08
N ARG A 214 25.50 -1.60 2.10
CA ARG A 214 24.34 -2.13 1.35
C ARG A 214 24.57 -3.48 0.66
N THR A 215 25.79 -3.97 0.75
CA THR A 215 26.34 -5.22 0.20
C THR A 215 26.45 -6.33 1.23
N SER A 216 25.92 -6.15 2.45
CA SER A 216 26.15 -7.07 3.59
C SER A 216 24.97 -7.99 3.91
N VAL A 217 23.92 -8.03 3.07
CA VAL A 217 22.78 -8.94 3.23
C VAL A 217 22.38 -9.50 1.86
N ALA A 218 22.01 -10.77 1.80
CA ALA A 218 21.47 -11.43 0.61
C ALA A 218 20.34 -12.40 0.99
N VAL A 219 19.54 -12.79 0.00
CA VAL A 219 18.49 -13.81 0.16
C VAL A 219 19.10 -15.18 -0.08
N LEU A 220 18.79 -16.14 0.79
CA LEU A 220 19.18 -17.52 0.63
C LEU A 220 18.43 -18.14 -0.56
N ASP A 221 19.16 -18.73 -1.51
CA ASP A 221 18.54 -19.34 -2.68
C ASP A 221 17.75 -20.58 -2.28
N ALA A 222 16.43 -20.48 -2.36
CA ALA A 222 15.55 -21.59 -2.03
C ALA A 222 15.66 -22.73 -3.06
N GLY A 223 15.97 -22.46 -4.33
CA GLY A 223 15.96 -23.49 -5.38
C GLY A 223 14.62 -24.26 -5.52
N GLY A 224 13.53 -23.73 -4.95
CA GLY A 224 12.23 -24.39 -4.82
C GLY A 224 12.04 -25.24 -3.55
N ASP A 225 12.96 -25.18 -2.59
CA ASP A 225 12.84 -25.83 -1.28
C ASP A 225 11.84 -25.08 -0.38
N PRO A 226 10.74 -25.73 0.03
CA PRO A 226 9.74 -25.12 0.90
C PRO A 226 10.25 -24.80 2.31
N LEU A 227 11.41 -25.33 2.72
CA LEU A 227 12.05 -24.96 3.99
C LEU A 227 12.63 -23.54 3.98
N LEU A 228 12.93 -23.01 2.79
CA LEU A 228 13.77 -21.80 2.65
C LEU A 228 12.99 -20.58 2.14
N ALA A 229 11.82 -20.81 1.56
CA ALA A 229 10.91 -19.75 1.12
C ALA A 229 9.47 -20.27 0.99
N ALA A 230 8.52 -19.36 1.12
CA ALA A 230 7.10 -19.61 0.90
C ALA A 230 6.47 -18.44 0.12
N THR A 231 5.30 -18.70 -0.46
CA THR A 231 4.39 -17.64 -0.91
C THR A 231 3.23 -17.60 0.08
N GLU A 232 3.07 -16.47 0.76
CA GLU A 232 2.06 -16.29 1.79
C GLU A 232 1.00 -15.27 1.34
N GLU A 233 -0.20 -15.42 1.89
CA GLU A 233 -1.33 -14.55 1.64
C GLU A 233 -1.51 -13.53 2.76
N LEU A 234 -1.83 -12.29 2.38
CA LEU A 234 -2.18 -11.22 3.31
C LEU A 234 -3.68 -11.04 3.38
N HIS A 235 -4.21 -11.03 4.60
CA HIS A 235 -5.64 -10.92 4.87
C HIS A 235 -5.97 -9.75 5.77
N LEU A 236 -7.24 -9.38 5.76
CA LEU A 236 -7.87 -8.56 6.78
C LEU A 236 -8.47 -9.50 7.84
N LEU A 237 -8.23 -9.17 9.12
CA LEU A 237 -8.75 -9.91 10.28
C LEU A 237 -9.85 -9.11 10.96
N ALA A 238 -11.00 -9.75 11.21
CA ALA A 238 -12.13 -9.16 11.92
C ALA A 238 -12.44 -9.93 13.22
N PRO A 239 -13.04 -9.29 14.23
CA PRO A 239 -13.46 -9.97 15.45
C PRO A 239 -14.50 -11.07 15.17
N ARG A 240 -14.46 -12.17 15.92
CA ARG A 240 -15.42 -13.31 15.83
C ARG A 240 -16.80 -12.99 16.41
N THR A 241 -17.49 -12.06 15.75
CA THR A 241 -18.85 -11.60 16.07
C THR A 241 -19.77 -11.80 14.86
N ASP A 242 -21.08 -11.71 15.04
CA ASP A 242 -22.04 -11.78 13.94
C ASP A 242 -21.94 -10.53 13.04
N GLU A 243 -21.67 -9.37 13.63
CA GLU A 243 -21.34 -8.13 12.94
C GLU A 243 -20.05 -8.29 12.12
N GLY A 244 -18.98 -8.84 12.71
CA GLY A 244 -17.71 -9.11 12.04
C GLY A 244 -17.88 -10.04 10.85
N ARG A 245 -18.67 -11.11 10.98
CA ARG A 245 -18.96 -12.04 9.88
C ARG A 245 -19.73 -11.39 8.75
N SER A 246 -20.71 -10.55 9.08
CA SER A 246 -21.50 -9.81 8.09
C SER A 246 -20.64 -8.77 7.37
N PHE A 247 -19.78 -8.07 8.11
CA PHE A 247 -18.81 -7.13 7.57
C PHE A 247 -17.83 -7.81 6.62
N LEU A 248 -17.22 -8.93 7.03
CA LEU A 248 -16.24 -9.65 6.23
C LEU A 248 -16.84 -10.18 4.92
N ALA A 249 -18.04 -10.76 4.98
CA ALA A 249 -18.73 -11.21 3.77
C ALA A 249 -19.01 -10.06 2.78
N SER A 250 -19.30 -8.86 3.28
CA SER A 250 -19.41 -7.66 2.44
C SER A 250 -18.05 -7.25 1.88
N PHE A 251 -17.00 -7.27 2.73
CA PHE A 251 -15.61 -6.96 2.37
C PHE A 251 -15.14 -7.84 1.22
N ASP A 252 -15.24 -9.15 1.33
CA ASP A 252 -14.81 -10.12 0.31
C ASP A 252 -15.54 -9.90 -1.01
N ALA A 253 -16.87 -9.72 -0.97
CA ALA A 253 -17.67 -9.43 -2.15
C ALA A 253 -17.25 -8.12 -2.86
N THR A 254 -16.76 -7.13 -2.10
CA THR A 254 -16.31 -5.85 -2.63
C THR A 254 -14.86 -5.91 -3.11
N LEU A 255 -13.99 -6.63 -2.38
CA LEU A 255 -12.60 -6.90 -2.75
C LEU A 255 -12.52 -7.62 -4.10
N ALA A 256 -13.38 -8.62 -4.33
CA ALA A 256 -13.47 -9.32 -5.61
C ALA A 256 -13.79 -8.39 -6.80
N LEU A 257 -14.55 -7.31 -6.55
CA LEU A 257 -14.79 -6.27 -7.57
C LEU A 257 -13.59 -5.33 -7.71
N GLU A 258 -12.89 -5.04 -6.60
CA GLU A 258 -11.71 -4.17 -6.56
C GLU A 258 -10.53 -4.75 -7.32
N GLN A 259 -10.32 -6.07 -7.26
CA GLN A 259 -9.23 -6.77 -7.96
C GLN A 259 -9.23 -6.53 -9.48
N GLY A 260 -10.37 -6.14 -10.08
CA GLY A 260 -10.48 -5.77 -11.49
C GLY A 260 -10.19 -4.29 -11.82
N THR A 261 -9.97 -3.43 -10.83
CA THR A 261 -9.86 -1.97 -11.01
C THR A 261 -8.45 -1.52 -11.40
N GLU A 262 -8.33 -0.28 -11.88
CA GLU A 262 -7.04 0.37 -12.09
C GLU A 262 -6.33 0.67 -10.77
N LEU A 263 -7.08 0.94 -9.70
CA LEU A 263 -6.51 1.20 -8.38
C LEU A 263 -5.75 -0.02 -7.88
N TYR A 264 -6.38 -1.20 -7.91
CA TYR A 264 -5.73 -2.43 -7.48
C TYR A 264 -4.50 -2.76 -8.34
N ARG A 265 -4.60 -2.64 -9.66
CA ARG A 265 -3.46 -2.89 -10.56
C ARG A 265 -2.29 -1.93 -10.32
N ARG A 266 -2.57 -0.65 -10.07
CA ARG A 266 -1.54 0.34 -9.73
C ARG A 266 -0.92 0.10 -8.36
N ALA A 267 -1.72 -0.30 -7.37
CA ALA A 267 -1.21 -0.66 -6.05
C ALA A 267 -0.27 -1.88 -6.12
N LEU A 268 -0.61 -2.91 -6.91
CA LEU A 268 0.29 -4.04 -7.12
C LEU A 268 1.56 -3.66 -7.91
N ALA A 269 1.42 -2.78 -8.91
CA ALA A 269 2.57 -2.28 -9.66
C ALA A 269 3.49 -1.45 -8.75
N SER A 270 2.96 -0.58 -7.90
CA SER A 270 3.78 0.23 -6.99
C SER A 270 4.48 -0.59 -5.91
N ILE A 271 3.97 -1.76 -5.52
CA ILE A 271 4.72 -2.68 -4.66
C ILE A 271 5.95 -3.23 -5.40
N ARG A 272 5.79 -3.65 -6.67
CA ARG A 272 6.87 -4.26 -7.48
C ARG A 272 7.89 -3.24 -7.98
N ASP A 273 7.41 -2.11 -8.44
CA ASP A 273 8.21 -0.99 -8.97
C ASP A 273 8.75 -0.11 -7.83
N GLY A 274 8.09 -0.14 -6.66
CA GLY A 274 8.48 0.53 -5.42
C GLY A 274 9.48 -0.25 -4.57
N GLY A 275 10.23 -1.16 -5.19
CA GLY A 275 11.62 -1.38 -4.77
C GLY A 275 12.30 -0.02 -4.77
N GLN A 276 12.32 0.60 -3.59
CA GLN A 276 12.61 2.00 -3.37
C GLN A 276 13.70 2.50 -4.34
N VAL A 277 13.30 3.27 -5.35
CA VAL A 277 14.20 3.56 -6.48
C VAL A 277 15.26 4.53 -5.98
N GLU A 278 16.49 4.03 -5.85
CA GLU A 278 17.62 4.90 -5.62
C GLU A 278 17.88 5.73 -6.87
N VAL A 279 17.93 7.04 -6.65
CA VAL A 279 18.16 8.03 -7.67
C VAL A 279 19.35 8.89 -7.30
N GLU A 280 20.06 9.35 -8.31
CA GLU A 280 21.03 10.42 -8.16
C GLU A 280 20.33 11.76 -8.40
N LEU A 281 20.56 12.71 -7.51
CA LEU A 281 20.01 14.06 -7.61
C LEU A 281 21.00 14.99 -8.33
N ALA A 282 20.49 15.63 -9.38
CA ALA A 282 21.19 16.61 -10.18
C ALA A 282 20.52 18.00 -10.05
N PRO A 283 21.29 19.10 -10.10
CA PRO A 283 20.71 20.43 -10.07
C PRO A 283 19.87 20.69 -11.34
N VAL A 284 18.74 21.37 -11.16
CA VAL A 284 17.83 21.76 -12.27
C VAL A 284 18.18 23.16 -12.78
N GLY A 285 18.35 23.28 -14.10
CA GLY A 285 18.73 24.52 -14.80
C GLY A 285 20.20 24.89 -14.59
N ASP A 286 20.52 26.20 -14.55
CA ASP A 286 21.89 26.72 -14.39
C ASP A 286 22.43 26.63 -12.94
N ARG A 287 21.76 25.86 -12.07
CA ARG A 287 22.14 25.74 -10.65
C ARG A 287 23.32 24.79 -10.47
N ARG A 288 24.07 24.99 -9.38
CA ARG A 288 25.19 24.10 -8.98
C ARG A 288 24.83 23.13 -7.86
N LEU A 289 23.75 23.39 -7.13
CA LEU A 289 23.32 22.62 -5.97
C LEU A 289 21.87 22.18 -6.17
N VAL A 290 21.56 20.98 -5.69
CA VAL A 290 20.22 20.43 -5.63
C VAL A 290 19.46 21.18 -4.53
N GLN A 291 18.20 21.52 -4.81
CA GLN A 291 17.31 22.15 -3.85
C GLN A 291 16.35 21.10 -3.31
N LEU A 292 16.23 21.04 -1.99
CA LEU A 292 15.39 20.10 -1.26
C LEU A 292 14.48 20.87 -0.32
N TRP A 293 13.17 20.64 -0.37
CA TRP A 293 12.18 21.38 0.41
C TRP A 293 11.59 20.52 1.52
N SER A 294 11.17 21.16 2.62
CA SER A 294 10.43 20.48 3.69
C SER A 294 8.96 20.22 3.33
N ASP A 295 8.44 20.91 2.32
CA ASP A 295 7.04 20.85 1.86
C ASP A 295 6.96 20.82 0.34
N ALA A 296 5.82 20.33 -0.18
CA ALA A 296 5.53 20.30 -1.60
C ALA A 296 5.27 21.72 -2.17
N ASP A 297 4.80 22.66 -1.36
CA ASP A 297 4.42 24.02 -1.79
C ASP A 297 5.59 25.01 -1.92
N GLY A 298 6.76 24.68 -1.36
CA GLY A 298 8.00 25.42 -1.55
C GLY A 298 8.25 26.49 -0.50
N GLY A 299 8.99 26.10 0.54
CA GLY A 299 9.67 26.99 1.48
C GLY A 299 11.13 27.31 1.12
N ARG A 300 11.94 27.65 2.13
CA ARG A 300 13.39 27.83 1.98
C ARG A 300 14.05 26.46 1.73
N PRO A 301 14.73 26.23 0.60
CA PRO A 301 15.31 24.94 0.30
C PRO A 301 16.55 24.68 1.17
N THR A 302 16.68 23.45 1.64
CA THR A 302 17.97 22.85 2.03
C THR A 302 18.75 22.60 0.75
N LEU A 303 20.05 22.90 0.76
CA LEU A 303 20.92 22.68 -0.40
C LEU A 303 21.69 21.37 -0.24
N ALA A 304 21.73 20.58 -1.29
CA ALA A 304 22.50 19.35 -1.38
C ALA A 304 23.48 19.40 -2.57
N PRO A 305 24.66 18.78 -2.46
CA PRO A 305 25.60 18.71 -3.57
C PRO A 305 25.02 17.91 -4.74
N GLN A 306 25.47 18.22 -5.96
CA GLN A 306 25.22 17.34 -7.12
C GLN A 306 25.76 15.94 -6.83
N GLY A 307 25.05 14.90 -7.27
CA GLY A 307 25.42 13.51 -6.99
C GLY A 307 24.94 13.01 -5.63
N SER A 308 24.10 13.79 -4.94
CA SER A 308 23.42 13.30 -3.73
C SER A 308 22.50 12.16 -4.13
N ARG A 309 22.57 11.04 -3.43
CA ARG A 309 21.72 9.87 -3.64
C ARG A 309 20.50 10.00 -2.75
N ALA A 310 19.36 9.65 -3.29
CA ALA A 310 18.11 9.68 -2.58
C ALA A 310 17.25 8.49 -3.00
N LEU A 311 16.28 8.20 -2.15
CA LEU A 311 15.33 7.14 -2.35
C LEU A 311 14.00 7.77 -2.69
N VAL A 312 13.40 7.44 -3.83
CA VAL A 312 12.07 7.98 -4.16
C VAL A 312 11.03 7.25 -3.31
N LEU A 313 10.33 8.03 -2.47
CA LEU A 313 9.23 7.54 -1.66
C LEU A 313 7.92 7.69 -2.43
N ASP A 314 7.69 8.87 -3.02
CA ASP A 314 6.50 9.18 -3.79
C ASP A 314 6.90 9.84 -5.12
N TRP A 315 6.43 9.28 -6.24
CA TRP A 315 6.55 9.91 -7.55
C TRP A 315 5.44 10.95 -7.74
N PRO A 316 5.68 12.04 -8.50
CA PRO A 316 4.60 12.96 -8.85
C PRO A 316 3.57 12.32 -9.79
N ASP A 317 2.30 12.70 -9.65
CA ASP A 317 1.13 12.17 -10.40
C ASP A 317 1.30 12.07 -11.93
N GLU A 318 2.17 12.90 -12.51
CA GLU A 318 2.47 12.92 -13.94
C GLU A 318 3.30 11.72 -14.40
N PHE A 319 4.15 11.17 -13.54
CA PHE A 319 4.91 9.94 -13.79
C PHE A 319 4.07 8.69 -13.50
N GLU A 320 2.95 8.86 -12.79
CA GLU A 320 1.95 7.82 -12.50
C GLU A 320 0.81 7.77 -13.54
N GLY A 321 0.87 8.60 -14.58
CA GLY A 321 -0.02 8.55 -15.75
C GLY A 321 -1.34 9.32 -15.62
N THR A 322 -1.49 10.16 -14.59
CA THR A 322 -2.79 10.78 -14.25
C THR A 322 -2.98 12.20 -14.81
N VAL A 323 -1.96 12.80 -15.43
CA VAL A 323 -2.00 14.20 -15.89
C VAL A 323 -1.34 14.36 -17.26
N ALA A 324 -1.82 15.31 -18.06
CA ALA A 324 -1.16 15.72 -19.30
C ALA A 324 0.19 16.40 -18.98
N PRO A 325 1.29 16.06 -19.69
CA PRO A 325 2.60 16.62 -19.37
C PRO A 325 2.63 18.15 -19.53
N GLY A 326 3.12 18.86 -18.52
CA GLY A 326 3.55 20.26 -18.64
C GLY A 326 2.80 21.31 -17.83
N THR A 327 2.12 20.98 -16.73
CA THR A 327 1.54 22.01 -15.86
C THR A 327 1.91 21.79 -14.40
N THR A 328 2.73 22.71 -13.89
CA THR A 328 3.27 22.87 -12.51
C THR A 328 4.59 22.13 -12.24
N ALA A 329 5.45 22.72 -11.40
CA ALA A 329 6.72 22.14 -10.97
C ALA A 329 6.45 20.91 -10.11
N SER A 330 6.41 19.75 -10.75
CA SER A 330 6.14 18.47 -10.11
C SER A 330 7.32 18.07 -9.23
N ARG A 331 7.03 17.70 -7.97
CA ARG A 331 8.04 17.34 -6.98
C ARG A 331 7.82 15.91 -6.51
N ALA A 332 8.91 15.16 -6.38
CA ALA A 332 8.90 13.85 -5.76
C ALA A 332 9.27 13.98 -4.27
N ARG A 333 8.72 13.09 -3.45
CA ARG A 333 9.13 12.95 -2.05
C ARG A 333 10.26 11.94 -1.98
N VAL A 334 11.38 12.32 -1.37
CA VAL A 334 12.59 11.49 -1.34
C VAL A 334 13.21 11.40 0.06
N LYS A 335 13.76 10.24 0.41
CA LYS A 335 14.63 10.07 1.59
C LYS A 335 16.09 10.20 1.15
N VAL A 336 16.79 11.21 1.64
CA VAL A 336 18.18 11.47 1.23
C VAL A 336 19.11 10.44 1.87
N LEU A 337 19.94 9.78 1.06
CA LEU A 337 20.81 8.68 1.49
C LEU A 337 22.23 9.14 1.86
N ASN A 338 22.69 10.30 1.38
CA ASN A 338 24.03 10.81 1.66
C ASN A 338 24.11 12.35 1.75
N GLY A 339 25.26 12.84 2.20
CA GLY A 339 25.52 14.28 2.28
C GLY A 339 24.81 15.00 3.45
N PRO A 340 24.73 16.34 3.40
CA PRO A 340 24.30 17.17 4.54
C PRO A 340 22.83 16.98 4.95
N ALA A 341 22.02 16.39 4.08
CA ALA A 341 20.60 16.14 4.32
C ALA A 341 20.28 14.65 4.56
N ARG A 342 21.30 13.80 4.73
CA ARG A 342 21.13 12.34 4.95
C ARG A 342 20.09 12.04 6.05
N GLY A 343 19.26 11.03 5.79
CA GLY A 343 18.20 10.55 6.68
C GLY A 343 16.93 11.40 6.65
N ARG A 344 16.96 12.59 6.04
CA ARG A 344 15.78 13.47 5.98
C ARG A 344 14.90 13.10 4.80
N VAL A 345 13.60 13.12 5.04
CA VAL A 345 12.57 13.07 3.99
C VAL A 345 12.29 14.50 3.52
N LEU A 346 12.51 14.76 2.24
CA LEU A 346 12.42 16.08 1.63
C LEU A 346 11.79 15.96 0.25
N TRP A 347 11.26 17.07 -0.25
CA TRP A 347 10.73 17.19 -1.60
C TRP A 347 11.84 17.65 -2.54
N VAL A 348 11.92 17.06 -3.72
CA VAL A 348 12.84 17.46 -4.78
C VAL A 348 12.07 17.66 -6.07
N ASP A 349 12.51 18.59 -6.90
CA ASP A 349 11.98 18.75 -8.26
C ASP A 349 12.17 17.44 -9.05
N ALA A 350 11.15 17.00 -9.77
CA ALA A 350 11.21 15.75 -10.53
C ALA A 350 12.30 15.80 -11.63
N ASP A 351 12.58 16.97 -12.20
CA ASP A 351 13.67 17.14 -13.18
C ASP A 351 15.06 16.96 -12.56
N ALA A 352 15.17 17.02 -11.24
CA ALA A 352 16.40 16.78 -10.52
C ALA A 352 16.74 15.28 -10.44
N ILE A 353 15.79 14.39 -10.73
CA ILE A 353 15.93 12.96 -10.50
C ILE A 353 16.62 12.30 -11.70
N ARG A 354 17.69 11.58 -11.42
CA ARG A 354 18.38 10.71 -12.38
C ARG A 354 18.31 9.28 -11.89
N LEU A 355 17.71 8.41 -12.69
CA LEU A 355 17.74 6.98 -12.40
C LEU A 355 19.20 6.51 -12.41
N VAL A 356 19.60 5.84 -11.34
CA VAL A 356 20.89 5.14 -11.31
C VAL A 356 20.73 3.95 -12.26
N ALA A 357 21.57 3.87 -13.29
CA ALA A 357 21.58 2.68 -14.15
C ALA A 357 21.96 1.48 -13.28
N GLY A 358 21.00 0.59 -13.02
CA GLY A 358 21.28 -0.68 -12.39
C GLY A 358 22.35 -1.40 -13.22
N SER A 359 23.42 -1.84 -12.56
CA SER A 359 24.26 -2.90 -13.08
C SER A 359 23.38 -4.13 -13.26
N SER A 360 22.82 -4.29 -14.46
CA SER A 360 22.37 -5.58 -14.95
C SER A 360 23.61 -6.47 -15.00
N GLY A 361 23.78 -7.27 -13.96
CA GLY A 361 24.83 -8.27 -13.79
C GLY A 361 24.25 -9.47 -13.08
#